data_AF-A0A0F8ZFA3-F1
#
_entry.id   AF-A0A0F8ZFA3-F1
#
_cell.length_a   1.000
_cell.length_b   1.000
_cell.length_c   1.000
_cell.angle_alpha   90.00
_cell.angle_beta   90.00
_cell.angle_gamma   90.00
#
_symmetry.space_group_name_H-M   'P 1'
#
loop_
_entity.id
_entity.type
_entity.pdbx_description
1 polymer ?
#
loop_
_entity_poly.entity_id
_entity_poly.type
_entity_poly.pdbx_seq_one_letter_code
_entity_poly.pdbx_strand_id
1 'polypeptide(L)'
;WGMSPRHRGEFCTIDSSHTDGPAARITKGCTIIGLGFAGAQASGDNSKSSTVVLDGTGAATDAYGTWFKDCRFVNWNRDAVNYGVYLRGVAGIRIDNCNFKGGNTYSFEAGVLIDNDVTGGGGQPSADLEFVDNDFHDTRYAFEIVTGSQYGPSWFKSNTVHYDSQNTRWGRFLLDNSATASAGISKNMIMDNYIGLANTASYYNNSGAMTVADLETYGYRFGGNHYAADG
;
A
#
# COMPACT_ATOMS: atom_id res chain seq x y z
N TRP A 1 18.57 13.00 -13.56
CA TRP A 1 18.02 14.21 -12.93
C TRP A 1 18.44 14.21 -11.46
N GLY A 2 19.06 15.29 -10.99
CA GLY A 2 19.72 15.38 -9.67
C GLY A 2 18.79 15.59 -8.46
N MET A 3 17.53 15.13 -8.53
CA MET A 3 16.65 15.09 -7.38
C MET A 3 16.90 13.84 -6.55
N SER A 4 16.83 13.98 -5.23
CA SER A 4 16.80 12.83 -4.32
C SER A 4 15.72 11.85 -4.80
N PRO A 5 16.01 10.53 -4.87
CA PRO A 5 15.01 9.52 -5.22
C PRO A 5 13.70 9.66 -4.44
N ARG A 6 13.77 10.06 -3.16
CA ARG A 6 12.61 10.26 -2.28
C ARG A 6 11.72 11.45 -2.67
N HIS A 7 12.24 12.39 -3.45
CA HIS A 7 11.52 13.58 -3.86
C HIS A 7 11.03 13.52 -5.32
N ARG A 8 11.26 12.43 -6.05
CA ARG A 8 10.69 12.24 -7.39
C ARG A 8 9.17 12.39 -7.35
N GLY A 9 8.61 12.98 -8.39
CA GLY A 9 7.16 13.28 -8.48
C GLY A 9 6.70 14.53 -7.71
N GLU A 10 7.42 15.01 -6.68
CA GLU A 10 6.94 16.12 -5.83
C GLU A 10 6.61 17.40 -6.61
N PHE A 11 7.44 17.76 -7.60
CA PHE A 11 7.25 18.96 -8.42
C PHE A 11 6.47 18.69 -9.73
N CYS A 12 6.02 17.45 -9.94
CA CYS A 12 5.16 17.04 -11.05
C CYS A 12 3.91 16.34 -10.49
N THR A 13 3.35 16.91 -9.42
CA THR A 13 2.23 16.33 -8.68
C THR A 13 0.90 16.69 -9.33
N ILE A 14 0.06 15.68 -9.57
CA ILE A 14 -1.37 15.87 -9.80
C ILE A 14 -2.03 16.02 -8.44
N ASP A 15 -2.68 17.16 -8.23
CA ASP A 15 -3.26 17.55 -6.96
C ASP A 15 -4.78 17.73 -7.09
N SER A 16 -5.56 16.85 -6.45
CA SER A 16 -7.01 17.03 -6.29
C SER A 16 -7.39 17.53 -4.91
N SER A 17 -6.42 17.90 -4.07
CA SER A 17 -6.59 18.07 -2.63
C SER A 17 -7.49 19.24 -2.17
N HIS A 18 -8.10 19.97 -3.11
CA HIS A 18 -9.10 21.02 -2.90
C HIS A 18 -10.47 20.68 -3.52
N THR A 19 -10.62 19.46 -4.03
CA THR A 19 -11.83 18.93 -4.69
C THR A 19 -12.20 17.58 -4.09
N ASP A 20 -13.46 17.19 -4.17
CA ASP A 20 -13.89 15.87 -3.69
C ASP A 20 -13.27 14.74 -4.54
N GLY A 21 -12.39 13.92 -3.94
CA GLY A 21 -11.92 12.66 -4.52
C GLY A 21 -10.42 12.52 -4.82
N PRO A 22 -10.02 11.39 -5.44
CA PRO A 22 -8.63 11.06 -5.70
C PRO A 22 -8.02 11.96 -6.79
N ALA A 23 -6.69 12.11 -6.76
CA ALA A 23 -5.93 12.81 -7.79
C ALA A 23 -6.06 12.14 -9.16
N ALA A 24 -6.18 10.81 -9.16
CA ALA A 24 -6.42 10.03 -10.34
C ALA A 24 -7.30 8.81 -10.05
N ARG A 25 -8.20 8.51 -10.98
CA ARG A 25 -8.89 7.22 -11.06
C ARG A 25 -8.49 6.54 -12.37
N ILE A 26 -7.84 5.39 -12.27
CA ILE A 26 -7.38 4.60 -13.40
C ILE A 26 -8.35 3.46 -13.61
N THR A 27 -8.92 3.39 -14.81
CA THR A 27 -9.91 2.39 -15.22
C THR A 27 -9.44 1.56 -16.40
N LYS A 28 -8.22 1.80 -16.88
CA LYS A 28 -7.55 1.03 -17.94
C LYS A 28 -6.07 0.92 -17.64
N GLY A 29 -5.50 -0.26 -17.92
CA GLY A 29 -4.08 -0.53 -17.76
C GLY A 29 -3.20 0.53 -18.41
N CYS A 30 -2.24 1.05 -17.65
CA CYS A 30 -1.31 2.06 -18.13
C CYS A 30 0.04 1.99 -17.42
N THR A 31 1.04 2.67 -17.97
CA THR A 31 2.33 2.87 -17.29
C THR A 31 2.48 4.33 -16.93
N ILE A 32 2.76 4.61 -15.66
CA ILE A 32 2.94 5.95 -15.12
C ILE A 32 4.31 6.02 -14.46
N ILE A 33 5.12 6.99 -14.91
CA ILE A 33 6.52 7.11 -14.49
C ILE A 33 6.78 8.52 -13.96
N GLY A 34 7.32 8.62 -12.75
CA GLY A 34 7.89 9.88 -12.23
C GLY A 34 6.88 10.93 -11.78
N LEU A 35 5.58 10.62 -11.74
CA LEU A 35 4.52 11.55 -11.32
C LEU A 35 4.28 11.52 -9.80
N GLY A 36 3.88 12.66 -9.26
CA GLY A 36 3.36 12.78 -7.90
C GLY A 36 1.84 12.74 -7.87
N PHE A 37 1.25 12.29 -6.77
CA PHE A 37 -0.19 12.29 -6.54
C PHE A 37 -0.51 12.76 -5.12
N ALA A 38 -1.39 13.76 -5.02
CA ALA A 38 -1.94 14.27 -3.78
C ALA A 38 -3.47 14.34 -3.87
N GLY A 39 -4.16 13.55 -3.06
CA GLY A 39 -5.62 13.47 -3.06
C GLY A 39 -6.28 14.40 -2.05
N ALA A 40 -7.61 14.52 -2.13
CA ALA A 40 -8.46 15.02 -1.03
C ALA A 40 -9.45 13.95 -0.57
N GLN A 41 -10.14 14.26 0.51
CA GLN A 41 -11.33 13.51 0.94
C GLN A 41 -12.35 13.54 -0.18
N ALA A 42 -12.97 12.40 -0.50
CA ALA A 42 -14.25 12.42 -1.18
C ALA A 42 -15.33 12.71 -0.13
N SER A 43 -16.12 13.77 -0.28
CA SER A 43 -17.36 13.91 0.48
C SER A 43 -18.23 12.66 0.25
N GLY A 44 -18.39 11.83 1.29
CA GLY A 44 -19.22 10.62 1.25
C GLY A 44 -18.51 9.26 1.21
N ASP A 45 -17.19 9.19 1.03
CA ASP A 45 -16.43 7.92 1.08
C ASP A 45 -15.28 8.02 2.10
N ASN A 46 -15.67 8.02 3.39
CA ASN A 46 -14.77 8.45 4.47
C ASN A 46 -13.71 7.42 4.87
N SER A 47 -13.86 6.15 4.48
CA SER A 47 -13.04 5.06 5.02
C SER A 47 -12.00 4.54 4.04
N LYS A 48 -12.14 4.82 2.74
CA LYS A 48 -11.24 4.36 1.65
C LYS A 48 -10.68 5.50 0.79
N SER A 49 -10.71 6.74 1.30
CA SER A 49 -10.16 7.91 0.61
C SER A 49 -8.67 7.72 0.30
N SER A 50 -8.30 7.93 -0.96
CA SER A 50 -6.97 7.57 -1.47
C SER A 50 -6.45 8.62 -2.44
N THR A 51 -5.12 8.79 -2.54
CA THR A 51 -4.55 9.70 -3.56
C THR A 51 -4.82 9.19 -4.97
N VAL A 52 -4.78 7.87 -5.17
CA VAL A 52 -5.05 7.23 -6.46
C VAL A 52 -5.93 6.00 -6.25
N VAL A 53 -6.87 5.79 -7.18
CA VAL A 53 -7.72 4.58 -7.23
C VAL A 53 -7.48 3.85 -8.54
N LEU A 54 -7.18 2.55 -8.46
CA LEU A 54 -7.17 1.63 -9.59
C LEU A 54 -8.44 0.79 -9.49
N ASP A 55 -9.33 0.96 -10.47
CA ASP A 55 -10.65 0.33 -10.46
C ASP A 55 -10.70 -0.80 -11.50
N GLY A 56 -10.87 -2.01 -10.99
CA GLY A 56 -11.01 -3.25 -11.76
C GLY A 56 -12.38 -3.92 -11.60
N THR A 57 -13.37 -3.21 -11.04
CA THR A 57 -14.61 -3.82 -10.53
C THR A 57 -15.66 -4.17 -11.57
N GLY A 58 -15.48 -3.77 -12.83
CA GLY A 58 -16.44 -4.05 -13.90
C GLY A 58 -15.79 -4.17 -15.27
N ALA A 59 -16.50 -4.74 -16.25
CA ALA A 59 -15.97 -4.95 -17.60
C ALA A 59 -15.49 -3.66 -18.30
N ALA A 60 -16.05 -2.50 -17.93
CA ALA A 60 -15.63 -1.21 -18.46
C ALA A 60 -14.42 -0.61 -17.71
N THR A 61 -14.10 -1.09 -16.52
CA THR A 61 -13.00 -0.63 -15.66
C THR A 61 -12.03 -1.79 -15.44
N ASP A 62 -11.00 -1.84 -16.27
CA ASP A 62 -9.99 -2.89 -16.29
C ASP A 62 -8.60 -2.25 -16.16
N ALA A 63 -8.29 -1.79 -14.94
CA ALA A 63 -6.98 -1.22 -14.62
C ALA A 63 -5.86 -2.28 -14.56
N TYR A 64 -6.07 -3.48 -15.08
CA TYR A 64 -5.10 -4.57 -14.98
C TYR A 64 -3.83 -4.22 -15.76
N GLY A 65 -2.69 -4.73 -15.29
CA GLY A 65 -1.40 -4.43 -15.92
C GLY A 65 -0.89 -3.02 -15.66
N THR A 66 -1.50 -2.25 -14.74
CA THR A 66 -1.01 -0.90 -14.42
C THR A 66 0.34 -0.96 -13.72
N TRP A 67 1.28 -0.14 -14.18
CA TRP A 67 2.63 -0.03 -13.61
C TRP A 67 2.93 1.40 -13.18
N PHE A 68 3.20 1.59 -11.89
CA PHE A 68 3.82 2.80 -11.36
C PHE A 68 5.31 2.59 -11.18
N LYS A 69 6.11 3.53 -11.71
CA LYS A 69 7.55 3.53 -11.52
C LYS A 69 8.03 4.91 -11.11
N ASP A 70 8.90 5.00 -10.11
CA ASP A 70 9.51 6.28 -9.69
C ASP A 70 8.47 7.35 -9.26
N CYS A 71 7.26 6.93 -8.89
CA CYS A 71 6.15 7.80 -8.55
C CYS A 71 6.14 8.15 -7.05
N ARG A 72 5.37 9.17 -6.69
CA ARG A 72 5.17 9.56 -5.30
C ARG A 72 3.70 9.73 -4.96
N PHE A 73 3.30 9.22 -3.81
CA PHE A 73 1.96 9.33 -3.24
C PHE A 73 2.08 10.06 -1.91
N VAL A 74 1.44 11.23 -1.80
CA VAL A 74 1.67 12.13 -0.66
C VAL A 74 0.36 12.66 -0.08
N ASN A 75 0.29 12.68 1.25
CA ASN A 75 -0.86 13.20 2.00
C ASN A 75 -0.70 14.72 2.32
N TRP A 76 0.54 15.20 2.51
CA TRP A 76 0.86 16.58 2.94
C TRP A 76 0.19 17.00 4.26
N ASN A 77 0.01 16.05 5.18
CA ASN A 77 -0.55 16.31 6.51
C ASN A 77 -1.98 16.87 6.51
N ARG A 78 -2.86 16.16 5.82
CA ARG A 78 -4.28 16.44 5.68
C ARG A 78 -5.10 15.29 6.26
N ASP A 79 -6.12 15.63 7.04
CA ASP A 79 -7.03 14.73 7.77
C ASP A 79 -8.01 13.92 6.88
N ALA A 80 -7.73 13.89 5.59
CA ALA A 80 -8.73 13.67 4.55
C ALA A 80 -8.43 12.44 3.67
N VAL A 81 -7.18 11.96 3.68
CA VAL A 81 -6.71 10.88 2.80
C VAL A 81 -6.08 9.76 3.61
N ASN A 82 -6.74 8.61 3.60
CA ASN A 82 -6.31 7.46 4.40
C ASN A 82 -5.25 6.62 3.68
N TYR A 83 -5.24 6.60 2.34
CA TYR A 83 -4.31 5.74 1.60
C TYR A 83 -3.57 6.45 0.47
N GLY A 84 -2.37 5.95 0.14
CA GLY A 84 -1.68 6.35 -1.07
C GLY A 84 -2.41 5.81 -2.30
N VAL A 85 -2.43 4.49 -2.45
CA VAL A 85 -3.06 3.80 -3.59
C VAL A 85 -4.14 2.84 -3.09
N TYR A 86 -5.30 2.89 -3.73
CA TYR A 86 -6.37 1.93 -3.53
C TYR A 86 -6.52 1.01 -4.74
N LEU A 87 -6.27 -0.27 -4.52
CA LEU A 87 -6.42 -1.34 -5.50
C LEU A 87 -7.78 -2.01 -5.28
N ARG A 88 -8.72 -1.74 -6.19
CA ARG A 88 -10.11 -2.20 -6.09
C ARG A 88 -10.40 -3.26 -7.15
N GLY A 89 -10.19 -4.53 -6.79
CA GLY A 89 -10.46 -5.69 -7.65
C GLY A 89 -9.58 -5.75 -8.91
N VAL A 90 -8.27 -5.57 -8.77
CA VAL A 90 -7.33 -5.40 -9.90
C VAL A 90 -6.25 -6.46 -9.99
N ALA A 91 -5.87 -6.86 -11.21
CA ALA A 91 -4.85 -7.88 -11.44
C ALA A 91 -3.58 -7.34 -12.13
N GLY A 92 -2.42 -7.96 -11.88
CA GLY A 92 -1.19 -7.68 -12.63
C GLY A 92 -0.63 -6.29 -12.38
N ILE A 93 -0.74 -5.78 -11.15
CA ILE A 93 -0.30 -4.42 -10.81
C ILE A 93 1.15 -4.45 -10.36
N ARG A 94 1.94 -3.50 -10.84
CA ARG A 94 3.31 -3.29 -10.37
C ARG A 94 3.49 -1.88 -9.81
N ILE A 95 4.08 -1.78 -8.62
CA ILE A 95 4.53 -0.52 -8.03
C ILE A 95 6.00 -0.65 -7.68
N ASP A 96 6.84 0.11 -8.38
CA ASP A 96 8.29 -0.06 -8.41
C ASP A 96 8.99 1.25 -8.07
N ASN A 97 9.88 1.21 -7.08
CA ASN A 97 10.71 2.34 -6.67
C ASN A 97 9.90 3.64 -6.42
N CYS A 98 8.72 3.49 -5.82
CA CYS A 98 7.82 4.58 -5.50
C CYS A 98 7.94 5.00 -4.03
N ASN A 99 7.58 6.25 -3.74
CA ASN A 99 7.56 6.79 -2.38
C ASN A 99 6.13 7.03 -1.90
N PHE A 100 5.82 6.54 -0.71
CA PHE A 100 4.57 6.79 0.00
C PHE A 100 4.88 7.62 1.23
N LYS A 101 4.30 8.82 1.31
CA LYS A 101 4.56 9.74 2.41
C LYS A 101 3.26 10.30 3.00
N GLY A 102 2.93 9.84 4.20
CA GLY A 102 1.86 10.41 5.01
C GLY A 102 2.21 11.78 5.58
N GLY A 103 1.32 12.33 6.40
CA GLY A 103 1.60 13.47 7.26
C GLY A 103 2.07 13.07 8.65
N ASN A 104 2.80 13.97 9.30
CA ASN A 104 3.26 13.79 10.69
C ASN A 104 2.15 13.99 11.75
N THR A 105 0.94 14.34 11.36
CA THR A 105 -0.25 14.43 12.22
C THR A 105 -1.33 13.53 11.64
N TYR A 106 -1.52 13.62 10.32
CA TYR A 106 -2.46 12.84 9.54
C TYR A 106 -1.69 11.89 8.63
N SER A 107 -1.27 10.77 9.21
CA SER A 107 -0.59 9.68 8.52
C SER A 107 -1.55 8.98 7.55
N PHE A 108 -1.01 8.31 6.53
CA PHE A 108 -1.81 7.28 5.86
C PHE A 108 -2.12 6.15 6.86
N GLU A 109 -3.32 5.59 6.81
CA GLU A 109 -3.63 4.30 7.43
C GLU A 109 -2.80 3.21 6.73
N ALA A 110 -2.78 3.18 5.40
CA ALA A 110 -1.78 2.39 4.66
C ALA A 110 -1.26 3.10 3.41
N GLY A 111 -0.01 2.84 3.05
CA GLY A 111 0.51 3.29 1.75
C GLY A 111 -0.33 2.71 0.60
N VAL A 112 -0.67 1.42 0.68
CA VAL A 112 -1.52 0.73 -0.30
C VAL A 112 -2.64 -0.03 0.40
N LEU A 113 -3.88 0.21 -0.04
CA LEU A 113 -5.06 -0.58 0.32
C LEU A 113 -5.36 -1.60 -0.78
N ILE A 114 -5.47 -2.87 -0.40
CA ILE A 114 -5.81 -3.99 -1.29
C ILE A 114 -7.20 -4.49 -0.93
N ASP A 115 -8.12 -4.33 -1.86
CA ASP A 115 -9.50 -4.75 -1.69
C ASP A 115 -9.95 -5.62 -2.86
N ASN A 116 -10.83 -6.56 -2.53
CA ASN A 116 -11.48 -7.46 -3.45
C ASN A 116 -12.95 -7.10 -3.61
N ASP A 117 -13.31 -5.84 -3.41
CA ASP A 117 -14.68 -5.38 -3.58
C ASP A 117 -15.17 -5.65 -5.01
N VAL A 118 -15.81 -6.80 -5.17
CA VAL A 118 -16.45 -7.30 -6.39
C VAL A 118 -17.95 -7.01 -6.38
N THR A 119 -18.42 -6.03 -5.58
CA THR A 119 -19.83 -5.60 -5.63
C THR A 119 -20.15 -4.99 -7.01
N GLY A 120 -20.58 -5.86 -7.92
CA GLY A 120 -20.80 -5.50 -9.34
C GLY A 120 -20.82 -6.67 -10.31
N GLY A 121 -20.44 -7.89 -9.89
CA GLY A 121 -20.68 -9.11 -10.66
C GLY A 121 -19.73 -9.36 -11.83
N GLY A 122 -18.59 -8.65 -11.91
CA GLY A 122 -17.59 -8.85 -12.97
C GLY A 122 -16.13 -8.63 -12.59
N GLY A 123 -15.83 -8.05 -11.42
CA GLY A 123 -14.45 -7.87 -10.96
C GLY A 123 -13.80 -9.19 -10.53
N GLN A 124 -12.50 -9.33 -10.78
CA GLN A 124 -11.68 -10.37 -10.17
C GLN A 124 -11.14 -9.87 -8.81
N PRO A 125 -10.91 -10.77 -7.85
CA PRO A 125 -10.09 -10.46 -6.68
C PRO A 125 -8.75 -9.82 -7.07
N SER A 126 -8.24 -8.90 -6.25
CA SER A 126 -6.96 -8.27 -6.55
C SER A 126 -5.83 -9.31 -6.48
N ALA A 127 -5.13 -9.53 -7.59
CA ALA A 127 -4.18 -10.64 -7.75
C ALA A 127 -2.94 -10.22 -8.56
N ASP A 128 -1.89 -11.04 -8.53
CA ASP A 128 -0.64 -10.79 -9.26
C ASP A 128 -0.07 -9.38 -9.02
N LEU A 129 0.05 -9.01 -7.75
CA LEU A 129 0.52 -7.69 -7.33
C LEU A 129 2.01 -7.73 -6.97
N GLU A 130 2.80 -6.87 -7.61
CA GLU A 130 4.23 -6.71 -7.41
C GLU A 130 4.54 -5.35 -6.77
N PHE A 131 5.16 -5.35 -5.60
CA PHE A 131 5.65 -4.13 -4.94
C PHE A 131 7.14 -4.28 -4.67
N VAL A 132 7.94 -3.47 -5.35
CA VAL A 132 9.41 -3.61 -5.37
C VAL A 132 10.08 -2.27 -5.09
N ASP A 133 11.10 -2.27 -4.24
CA ASP A 133 11.96 -1.11 -3.96
C ASP A 133 11.21 0.16 -3.47
N ASN A 134 10.01 0.00 -2.90
CA ASN A 134 9.23 1.16 -2.46
C ASN A 134 9.64 1.65 -1.07
N ASP A 135 9.42 2.94 -0.82
CA ASP A 135 9.79 3.60 0.43
C ASP A 135 8.53 4.18 1.11
N PHE A 136 8.19 3.68 2.30
CA PHE A 136 6.99 4.05 3.08
C PHE A 136 7.39 4.87 4.31
N HIS A 137 6.94 6.11 4.36
CA HIS A 137 7.18 7.05 5.45
C HIS A 137 5.86 7.60 6.00
N ASP A 138 5.82 7.82 7.31
CA ASP A 138 4.68 8.43 7.99
C ASP A 138 3.36 7.70 7.69
N THR A 139 3.43 6.37 7.55
CA THR A 139 2.30 5.48 7.34
C THR A 139 2.09 4.60 8.56
N ARG A 140 0.84 4.31 8.91
CA ARG A 140 0.53 3.33 9.96
C ARG A 140 0.90 1.92 9.50
N TYR A 141 0.51 1.57 8.28
CA TYR A 141 0.89 0.35 7.58
C TYR A 141 1.53 0.68 6.22
N ALA A 142 2.43 -0.16 5.72
CA ALA A 142 2.80 -0.09 4.31
C ALA A 142 1.64 -0.64 3.45
N PHE A 143 1.05 -1.76 3.88
CA PHE A 143 -0.03 -2.45 3.18
C PHE A 143 -1.19 -2.75 4.12
N GLU A 144 -2.41 -2.58 3.61
CA GLU A 144 -3.63 -3.11 4.23
C GLU A 144 -4.36 -4.03 3.25
N ILE A 145 -4.82 -5.17 3.75
CA ILE A 145 -5.67 -6.11 3.02
C ILE A 145 -7.04 -6.16 3.72
N VAL A 146 -8.10 -5.83 2.98
CA VAL A 146 -9.47 -5.78 3.50
C VAL A 146 -10.02 -7.18 3.79
N THR A 147 -10.91 -7.28 4.79
CA THR A 147 -11.60 -8.52 5.16
C THR A 147 -12.35 -9.15 3.99
N GLY A 148 -12.21 -10.47 3.84
CA GLY A 148 -12.78 -11.23 2.73
C GLY A 148 -11.89 -11.24 1.48
N SER A 149 -10.74 -10.56 1.51
CA SER A 149 -9.76 -10.69 0.44
C SER A 149 -9.15 -12.11 0.41
N GLN A 150 -9.17 -12.74 -0.75
CA GLN A 150 -8.66 -14.09 -1.00
C GLN A 150 -7.23 -14.10 -1.53
N TYR A 151 -6.66 -12.97 -1.95
CA TYR A 151 -5.33 -12.95 -2.53
C TYR A 151 -4.54 -11.80 -1.92
N GLY A 152 -3.34 -12.14 -1.47
CA GLY A 152 -2.31 -11.17 -1.13
C GLY A 152 -1.37 -10.96 -2.31
N PRO A 153 -0.43 -10.02 -2.20
CA PRO A 153 0.52 -9.74 -3.28
C PRO A 153 1.41 -10.93 -3.59
N SER A 154 1.78 -11.07 -4.86
CA SER A 154 2.61 -12.15 -5.37
C SER A 154 4.10 -11.88 -5.14
N TRP A 155 4.51 -10.61 -5.07
CA TRP A 155 5.93 -10.23 -4.89
C TRP A 155 6.10 -8.96 -4.05
N PHE A 156 6.87 -9.03 -2.96
CA PHE A 156 7.20 -7.90 -2.08
C PHE A 156 8.70 -7.79 -1.81
N LYS A 157 9.46 -7.12 -2.67
CA LYS A 157 10.92 -7.14 -2.55
C LYS A 157 11.50 -5.78 -2.22
N SER A 158 12.41 -5.72 -1.26
CA SER A 158 13.26 -4.55 -1.00
C SER A 158 12.46 -3.28 -0.65
N ASN A 159 11.25 -3.43 -0.11
CA ASN A 159 10.44 -2.32 0.35
C ASN A 159 10.93 -1.87 1.73
N THR A 160 11.13 -0.57 1.92
CA THR A 160 11.55 0.01 3.20
C THR A 160 10.36 0.67 3.89
N VAL A 161 10.15 0.39 5.17
CA VAL A 161 9.12 1.03 6.00
C VAL A 161 9.80 1.77 7.13
N HIS A 162 9.56 3.07 7.23
CA HIS A 162 10.17 3.92 8.25
C HIS A 162 9.23 4.12 9.41
N TYR A 163 9.76 3.90 10.60
CA TYR A 163 9.11 4.20 11.86
C TYR A 163 9.47 5.63 12.31
N ASP A 164 8.47 6.40 12.74
CA ASP A 164 8.71 7.61 13.52
C ASP A 164 8.50 7.31 15.01
N SER A 165 9.59 7.44 15.76
CA SER A 165 9.66 7.31 17.22
C SER A 165 8.65 8.16 18.01
N GLN A 166 8.09 9.20 17.41
CA GLN A 166 7.12 10.06 18.09
C GLN A 166 5.70 9.47 18.11
N ASN A 167 5.40 8.44 17.32
CA ASN A 167 4.07 7.85 17.27
C ASN A 167 4.12 6.31 17.31
N THR A 168 3.68 5.73 18.43
CA THR A 168 3.67 4.26 18.68
C THR A 168 2.76 3.46 17.73
N ARG A 169 2.02 4.14 16.86
CA ARG A 169 1.14 3.50 15.88
C ARG A 169 1.76 3.33 14.50
N TRP A 170 2.88 3.97 14.18
CA TRP A 170 3.39 4.04 12.80
C TRP A 170 4.41 2.95 12.45
N GLY A 171 4.71 2.84 11.15
CA GLY A 171 5.85 2.07 10.64
C GLY A 171 5.65 0.55 10.62
N ARG A 172 4.41 0.06 10.54
CA ARG A 172 4.14 -1.39 10.45
C ARG A 172 4.11 -1.85 9.00
N PHE A 173 4.44 -3.10 8.76
CA PHE A 173 4.46 -3.63 7.40
C PHE A 173 3.05 -3.92 6.85
N LEU A 174 2.24 -4.76 7.50
CA LEU A 174 1.00 -5.28 6.91
C LEU A 174 -0.15 -5.42 7.91
N LEU A 175 -1.26 -4.72 7.66
CA LEU A 175 -2.54 -5.05 8.28
C LEU A 175 -3.30 -6.05 7.40
N ASP A 176 -3.39 -7.30 7.85
CA ASP A 176 -4.20 -8.32 7.18
C ASP A 176 -5.51 -8.53 7.95
N ASN A 177 -6.60 -7.93 7.43
CA ASN A 177 -7.94 -8.08 8.00
C ASN A 177 -8.68 -9.28 7.39
N SER A 178 -8.06 -10.11 6.54
CA SER A 178 -8.70 -11.27 5.93
C SER A 178 -9.00 -12.35 6.98
N ALA A 179 -10.29 -12.60 7.23
CA ALA A 179 -10.75 -13.56 8.25
C ALA A 179 -10.52 -15.05 7.89
N THR A 180 -9.94 -15.34 6.72
CA THR A 180 -9.86 -16.71 6.18
C THR A 180 -8.50 -17.02 5.58
N ALA A 181 -7.70 -17.79 6.34
CA ALA A 181 -6.60 -18.58 5.81
C ALA A 181 -7.18 -19.81 5.08
N SER A 182 -7.81 -19.63 3.92
CA SER A 182 -8.37 -20.76 3.18
C SER A 182 -7.24 -21.49 2.45
N ALA A 183 -6.74 -22.56 3.07
CA ALA A 183 -6.04 -23.80 2.64
C ALA A 183 -5.43 -23.99 1.22
N GLY A 184 -5.28 -22.97 0.39
CA GLY A 184 -4.78 -23.11 -0.99
C GLY A 184 -4.33 -21.79 -1.63
N ILE A 185 -4.55 -20.65 -0.99
CA ILE A 185 -3.99 -19.38 -1.43
C ILE A 185 -2.55 -19.33 -0.94
N SER A 186 -1.62 -19.63 -1.84
CA SER A 186 -0.21 -19.40 -1.60
C SER A 186 0.02 -17.90 -1.57
N LYS A 187 0.04 -17.32 -0.36
CA LYS A 187 0.55 -15.97 -0.16
C LYS A 187 2.07 -16.00 -0.34
N ASN A 188 2.54 -16.27 -1.56
CA ASN A 188 3.97 -16.39 -1.94
C ASN A 188 4.73 -15.05 -1.85
N MET A 189 4.38 -14.21 -0.89
CA MET A 189 5.15 -13.05 -0.49
C MET A 189 6.56 -13.53 -0.18
N ILE A 190 7.56 -13.06 -0.92
CA ILE A 190 8.96 -13.16 -0.53
C ILE A 190 9.34 -11.78 -0.03
N MET A 191 9.40 -11.57 1.28
CA MET A 191 9.91 -10.31 1.83
C MET A 191 11.43 -10.30 1.87
N ASP A 192 12.04 -9.27 1.28
CA ASP A 192 13.49 -9.04 1.36
C ASP A 192 13.76 -7.65 1.94
N ASN A 193 14.45 -7.62 3.09
CA ASN A 193 14.90 -6.46 3.86
C ASN A 193 13.80 -5.55 4.42
N TYR A 194 13.26 -5.92 5.60
CA TYR A 194 12.43 -5.06 6.44
C TYR A 194 13.28 -4.50 7.61
N ILE A 195 13.29 -3.17 7.78
CA ILE A 195 14.01 -2.51 8.87
C ILE A 195 12.98 -1.91 9.84
N GLY A 196 12.79 -2.55 10.99
CA GLY A 196 11.91 -2.09 12.07
C GLY A 196 12.69 -1.52 13.25
N LEU A 197 12.77 -0.19 13.38
CA LEU A 197 13.62 0.48 14.38
C LEU A 197 12.97 0.63 15.78
N ALA A 198 12.02 -0.23 16.19
CA ALA A 198 11.35 -0.14 17.51
C ALA A 198 11.17 -1.50 18.23
N ASN A 199 11.05 -1.48 19.57
CA ASN A 199 10.89 -2.67 20.45
C ASN A 199 9.63 -3.53 20.16
N THR A 200 8.68 -3.03 19.36
CA THR A 200 7.48 -3.75 18.90
C THR A 200 7.40 -3.86 17.38
N ALA A 201 8.45 -3.46 16.66
CA ALA A 201 8.51 -3.53 15.19
C ALA A 201 8.60 -4.98 14.67
N SER A 202 8.81 -5.95 15.56
CA SER A 202 8.76 -7.39 15.32
C SER A 202 7.38 -7.90 14.91
N TYR A 203 6.34 -7.06 15.04
CA TYR A 203 4.95 -7.43 14.79
C TYR A 203 4.43 -6.82 13.50
N TYR A 204 3.82 -7.67 12.68
CA TYR A 204 3.32 -7.25 11.39
C TYR A 204 1.97 -6.52 11.48
N ASN A 205 1.17 -6.75 12.53
CA ASN A 205 -0.22 -6.23 12.66
C ASN A 205 -0.50 -5.41 13.94
N ASN A 206 -1.75 -4.93 14.10
CA ASN A 206 -2.21 -3.99 15.15
C ASN A 206 -2.05 -4.52 16.60
N SER A 207 -2.16 -5.83 16.81
CA SER A 207 -2.28 -6.44 18.14
C SER A 207 -0.97 -6.91 18.77
N GLY A 208 0.17 -6.75 18.08
CA GLY A 208 1.42 -7.36 18.55
C GLY A 208 1.38 -8.89 18.54
N ALA A 209 0.48 -9.49 17.73
CA ALA A 209 0.16 -10.90 17.81
C ALA A 209 0.63 -11.72 16.60
N MET A 210 1.07 -11.06 15.51
CA MET A 210 1.61 -11.77 14.34
C MET A 210 3.12 -11.58 14.25
N THR A 211 3.82 -12.63 14.63
CA THR A 211 5.25 -12.85 14.44
C THR A 211 5.56 -13.28 13.01
N VAL A 212 6.85 -13.35 12.67
CA VAL A 212 7.31 -13.99 11.41
C VAL A 212 6.77 -15.43 11.28
N ALA A 213 6.78 -16.21 12.37
CA ALA A 213 6.31 -17.60 12.36
C ALA A 213 4.80 -17.72 12.08
N ASP A 214 4.00 -16.76 12.56
CA ASP A 214 2.57 -16.71 12.24
C ASP A 214 2.37 -16.45 10.74
N LEU A 215 3.17 -15.55 10.16
CA LEU A 215 3.12 -15.28 8.72
C LEU A 215 3.61 -16.45 7.87
N GLU A 216 4.65 -17.16 8.29
CA GLU A 216 5.08 -18.40 7.62
C GLU A 216 3.97 -19.47 7.63
N THR A 217 3.21 -19.57 8.72
CA THR A 217 2.03 -20.45 8.81
C THR A 217 0.93 -20.06 7.80
N TYR A 218 0.82 -18.77 7.47
CA TYR A 218 -0.08 -18.26 6.42
C TYR A 218 0.49 -18.36 5.00
N GLY A 219 1.65 -18.99 4.82
CA GLY A 219 2.29 -19.24 3.53
C GLY A 219 3.21 -18.13 3.03
N TYR A 220 3.44 -17.09 3.84
CA TYR A 220 4.40 -16.02 3.54
C TYR A 220 5.83 -16.54 3.69
N ARG A 221 6.72 -16.15 2.78
CA ARG A 221 8.14 -16.52 2.79
C ARG A 221 8.98 -15.28 3.07
N PHE A 222 10.00 -15.44 3.89
CA PHE A 222 10.94 -14.37 4.22
C PHE A 222 12.30 -14.73 3.65
N GLY A 223 12.97 -13.75 3.07
CA GLY A 223 14.33 -13.90 2.55
C GLY A 223 14.99 -12.54 2.52
N GLY A 224 15.81 -12.22 3.53
CA GLY A 224 16.46 -10.93 3.69
C GLY A 224 16.75 -10.64 5.16
N ASN A 225 17.31 -9.48 5.46
CA ASN A 225 17.59 -9.08 6.84
C ASN A 225 16.34 -8.48 7.49
N HIS A 226 15.98 -8.97 8.67
CA HIS A 226 14.95 -8.36 9.51
C HIS A 226 15.65 -7.69 10.67
N TYR A 227 15.57 -6.37 10.73
CA TYR A 227 16.14 -5.61 11.85
C TYR A 227 15.02 -5.28 12.82
N ALA A 228 15.13 -5.77 14.06
CA ALA A 228 14.45 -5.19 15.20
C ALA A 228 15.42 -4.19 15.85
N ALA A 229 14.92 -3.07 16.38
CA ALA A 229 15.71 -2.34 17.36
C ALA A 229 15.78 -3.19 18.63
N ASP A 230 17.00 -3.55 19.02
CA ASP A 230 17.26 -4.13 20.33
C ASP A 230 16.88 -3.10 21.40
N GLY A 231 16.00 -3.53 22.31
CA GLY A 231 15.69 -2.84 23.55
C GLY A 231 16.02 -3.74 24.74
#